data_AF-A0A7V5QBG4-F1
#
_entry.id   AF-A0A7V5QBG4-F1
#
_cell.length_a   1.000
_cell.length_b   1.000
_cell.length_c   1.000
_cell.angle_alpha   90.00
_cell.angle_beta   90.00
_cell.angle_gamma   90.00
#
_symmetry.space_group_name_H-M   'P 1'
#
loop_
_entity.id
_entity.type
_entity.pdbx_description
1 polymer ?
#
loop_
_entity_poly.entity_id
_entity_poly.type
_entity_poly.pdbx_seq_one_letter_code
_entity_poly.pdbx_strand_id
1 'polypeptide(L)'
;MIEYKAPWRRTLRGRTFEVLERSHVSDSLGRFVDIALVVLILFNILSVMMETVESVYSQYKLFFDYTEYISVAIFTVEYLARLWACVDAHPPEERGTDLKERLNWILSPAAIIDFVAIAPFFLSIFFFVDLRFLRVLRLLRILKLTRYSAALTMLLDVFRERANAFYAGFFILLVLLVIASSGAYLVEHKAQPQAFGSIPHAMWWAVSTLTTVGYGDVTPITPLGQIFGAFVTIIGIGMAALPAGILASGLADHLNQMRQAFRKDYMEALEDGIIDADETAALEIRRKELGLSVKEASEIEELVREHKRQEKCVTHCPHCGKPVTIDE
;
A
#
# COMPACT_ATOMS: atom_id res chain seq x y z
N MET A 1 30.64 -2.57 -18.78
CA MET A 1 31.33 -3.02 -17.54
C MET A 1 32.10 -1.87 -16.89
N ILE A 2 31.54 -1.26 -15.84
CA ILE A 2 32.12 -0.57 -14.67
C ILE A 2 30.88 -0.14 -13.89
N GLU A 3 30.50 -0.90 -12.85
CA GLU A 3 29.60 -0.36 -11.84
C GLU A 3 30.29 0.89 -11.28
N TYR A 4 29.76 2.08 -11.56
CA TYR A 4 30.14 3.28 -10.82
C TYR A 4 29.52 3.18 -9.42
N LYS A 5 29.98 2.20 -8.63
CA LYS A 5 29.72 2.11 -7.19
C LYS A 5 30.41 3.31 -6.58
N ALA A 6 29.66 4.40 -6.45
CA ALA A 6 30.15 5.64 -5.91
C ALA A 6 30.91 5.40 -4.59
N PRO A 7 32.07 6.02 -4.38
CA PRO A 7 33.02 5.64 -3.32
C PRO A 7 32.44 5.70 -1.89
N TRP A 8 31.39 6.50 -1.66
CA TRP A 8 30.66 6.56 -0.39
C TRP A 8 29.91 5.27 -0.02
N ARG A 9 29.57 4.42 -1.00
CA ARG A 9 28.91 3.11 -0.78
C ARG A 9 29.79 2.07 -0.10
N ARG A 10 31.10 2.32 0.02
CA ARG A 10 32.06 1.41 0.69
C ARG A 10 32.16 1.62 2.20
N THR A 11 31.46 2.60 2.76
CA THR A 11 31.44 2.84 4.21
C THR A 11 30.50 1.86 4.91
N LEU A 12 30.75 1.55 6.20
CA LEU A 12 29.86 0.70 7.01
C LEU A 12 28.42 1.26 7.04
N ARG A 13 28.28 2.59 7.04
CA ARG A 13 27.00 3.29 7.01
C ARG A 13 26.29 3.13 5.65
N GLY A 14 27.02 3.30 4.55
CA GLY A 14 26.51 3.03 3.21
C GLY A 14 26.08 1.58 3.00
N ARG A 15 26.84 0.60 3.52
CA ARG A 15 26.46 -0.81 3.47
C ARG A 15 25.21 -1.10 4.29
N THR A 16 25.08 -0.48 5.46
CA THR A 16 23.88 -0.59 6.30
C THR A 16 22.65 -0.01 5.59
N PHE A 17 22.81 1.12 4.90
CA PHE A 17 21.75 1.72 4.09
C PHE A 17 21.30 0.80 2.94
N GLU A 18 22.26 0.21 2.20
CA GLU A 18 21.95 -0.75 1.13
C GLU A 18 21.18 -1.96 1.66
N VAL A 19 21.59 -2.51 2.80
CA VAL A 19 20.94 -3.69 3.39
C VAL A 19 19.53 -3.38 3.89
N LEU A 20 19.30 -2.21 4.52
CA LEU A 20 18.05 -1.92 5.24
C LEU A 20 17.01 -1.10 4.46
N GLU A 21 17.40 -0.38 3.41
CA GLU A 21 16.51 0.52 2.66
C GLU A 21 16.37 0.13 1.17
N ARG A 22 17.43 -0.41 0.56
CA ARG A 22 17.43 -0.82 -0.85
C ARG A 22 17.92 -2.25 -0.97
N SER A 23 17.13 -3.22 -0.51
CA SER A 23 17.40 -4.63 -0.81
C SER A 23 17.27 -4.87 -2.32
N HIS A 24 18.34 -4.59 -3.05
CA HIS A 24 18.44 -4.94 -4.46
C HIS A 24 18.22 -6.45 -4.59
N VAL A 25 17.56 -6.87 -5.67
CA VAL A 25 17.30 -8.29 -5.98
C VAL A 25 18.59 -9.14 -6.02
N SER A 26 19.77 -8.51 -6.09
CA SER A 26 21.07 -9.17 -6.04
C SER A 26 21.70 -9.31 -4.64
N ASP A 27 21.24 -8.61 -3.61
CA ASP A 27 21.83 -8.67 -2.27
C ASP A 27 21.16 -9.74 -1.39
N SER A 28 21.84 -10.87 -1.23
CA SER A 28 21.35 -12.00 -0.43
C SER A 28 21.21 -11.67 1.05
N LEU A 29 22.04 -10.74 1.58
CA LEU A 29 21.98 -10.36 2.99
C LEU A 29 20.80 -9.44 3.28
N GLY A 30 20.54 -8.44 2.42
CA GLY A 30 19.36 -7.59 2.52
C GLY A 30 18.07 -8.41 2.48
N ARG A 31 17.95 -9.31 1.51
CA ARG A 31 16.80 -10.23 1.41
C ARG A 31 16.62 -11.08 2.66
N PHE A 32 17.70 -11.61 3.23
CA PHE A 32 17.63 -12.40 4.46
C PHE A 32 17.10 -11.57 5.63
N VAL A 33 17.60 -10.34 5.80
CA VAL A 33 17.16 -9.42 6.86
C VAL A 33 15.67 -9.08 6.68
N ASP A 34 15.23 -8.76 5.47
CA ASP A 34 13.83 -8.46 5.18
C ASP A 34 12.91 -9.65 5.51
N ILE A 35 13.27 -10.86 5.06
CA ILE A 35 12.50 -12.07 5.36
C ILE A 35 12.48 -12.34 6.87
N ALA A 36 13.61 -12.19 7.56
CA ALA A 36 13.69 -12.40 9.00
C ALA A 36 12.78 -11.41 9.76
N LEU A 37 12.76 -10.13 9.36
CA LEU A 37 11.89 -9.11 9.95
C LEU A 37 10.42 -9.39 9.67
N VAL A 38 10.06 -9.80 8.46
CA VAL A 38 8.68 -10.19 8.11
C VAL A 38 8.23 -11.40 8.95
N VAL A 39 9.06 -12.44 9.04
CA VAL A 39 8.78 -13.63 9.87
C VAL A 39 8.62 -13.23 11.33
N LEU A 40 9.48 -12.35 11.85
CA LEU A 40 9.37 -11.82 13.20
C LEU A 40 8.04 -11.06 13.41
N ILE A 41 7.64 -10.20 12.47
CA ILE A 41 6.35 -9.48 12.55
C ILE A 41 5.17 -10.47 12.60
N LEU A 42 5.14 -11.44 11.69
CA LEU A 42 4.08 -12.46 11.64
C LEU A 42 4.03 -13.30 12.92
N PHE A 43 5.19 -13.71 13.42
CA PHE A 43 5.31 -14.41 14.70
C PHE A 43 4.79 -13.58 15.87
N ASN A 44 5.09 -12.28 15.90
CA ASN A 44 4.59 -11.39 16.95
C ASN A 44 3.07 -11.21 16.89
N ILE A 45 2.48 -11.13 15.70
CA ILE A 45 1.02 -11.06 15.54
C ILE A 45 0.39 -12.35 16.08
N LEU A 46 0.93 -13.52 15.71
CA LEU A 46 0.47 -14.80 16.23
C LEU A 46 0.64 -14.88 17.75
N SER A 47 1.76 -14.39 18.28
CA SER A 47 2.03 -14.31 19.71
C SER A 47 0.97 -13.48 20.44
N VAL A 48 0.62 -12.29 19.92
CA VAL A 48 -0.44 -11.45 20.49
C VAL A 48 -1.80 -12.14 20.41
N MET A 49 -2.11 -12.82 19.29
CA MET A 49 -3.36 -13.60 19.19
C MET A 49 -3.41 -14.69 20.27
N MET A 50 -2.33 -15.43 20.47
CA MET A 50 -2.26 -16.48 21.50
C MET A 50 -2.29 -15.89 22.92
N GLU A 51 -1.73 -14.70 23.14
CA GLU A 51 -1.77 -13.98 24.41
C GLU A 51 -3.22 -13.63 24.84
N THR A 52 -4.14 -13.45 23.88
CA THR A 52 -5.56 -13.18 24.20
C THR A 52 -6.31 -14.39 24.76
N VAL A 53 -5.74 -15.60 24.65
CA VAL A 53 -6.33 -16.83 25.18
C VAL A 53 -5.83 -17.06 26.60
N GLU A 54 -6.67 -16.79 27.61
CA GLU A 54 -6.31 -16.84 29.03
C GLU A 54 -5.69 -18.18 29.48
N SER A 55 -6.17 -19.30 28.94
CA SER A 55 -5.65 -20.64 29.25
C SER A 55 -4.22 -20.87 28.76
N VAL A 56 -3.83 -20.20 27.67
CA VAL A 56 -2.46 -20.23 27.12
C VAL A 56 -1.59 -19.20 27.84
N TYR A 57 -2.11 -17.98 28.02
CA TYR A 57 -1.39 -16.89 28.66
C TYR A 57 -0.93 -17.24 30.08
N SER A 58 -1.83 -17.80 30.89
CA SER A 58 -1.53 -18.19 32.27
C SER A 58 -0.41 -19.24 32.38
N GLN A 59 -0.24 -20.11 31.38
CA GLN A 59 0.80 -21.14 31.35
C GLN A 59 2.13 -20.64 30.78
N TYR A 60 2.09 -19.74 29.78
CA TYR A 60 3.27 -19.33 29.00
C TYR A 60 3.62 -17.85 29.14
N LYS A 61 3.21 -17.20 30.24
CA LYS A 61 3.43 -15.75 30.46
C LYS A 61 4.88 -15.31 30.22
N LEU A 62 5.85 -16.01 30.80
CA LEU A 62 7.27 -15.70 30.64
C LEU A 62 7.71 -15.75 29.17
N PHE A 63 7.22 -16.72 28.40
CA PHE A 63 7.54 -16.84 26.98
C PHE A 63 7.03 -15.65 26.18
N PHE A 64 5.82 -15.17 26.45
CA PHE A 64 5.26 -13.98 25.81
C PHE A 64 6.04 -12.71 26.17
N ASP A 65 6.41 -12.55 27.44
CA ASP A 65 7.21 -11.41 27.91
C ASP A 65 8.59 -11.39 27.22
N TYR A 66 9.32 -12.52 27.19
CA TYR A 66 10.60 -12.61 26.49
C TYR A 66 10.48 -12.36 24.97
N THR A 67 9.44 -12.90 24.35
CA THR A 67 9.18 -12.68 22.92
C THR A 67 9.00 -11.20 22.61
N GLU A 68 8.25 -10.48 23.44
CA GLU A 68 8.05 -9.03 23.29
C GLU A 68 9.39 -8.28 23.48
N TYR A 69 10.13 -8.57 24.57
CA TYR A 69 11.40 -7.89 24.83
C TYR A 69 12.41 -8.08 23.69
N ILE A 70 12.58 -9.31 23.21
CA ILE A 70 13.50 -9.63 22.11
C ILE A 70 13.06 -8.93 20.83
N SER A 71 11.77 -8.99 20.49
CA SER A 71 11.26 -8.41 19.26
C SER A 71 11.37 -6.88 19.26
N VAL A 72 11.03 -6.23 20.37
CA VAL A 72 11.18 -4.77 20.52
C VAL A 72 12.65 -4.36 20.48
N ALA A 73 13.56 -5.13 21.09
CA ALA A 73 14.98 -4.87 20.99
C ALA A 73 15.46 -4.92 19.52
N ILE A 74 15.06 -5.95 18.76
CA ILE A 74 15.39 -6.08 17.34
C ILE A 74 14.85 -4.89 16.53
N PHE A 75 13.56 -4.54 16.69
CA PHE A 75 12.96 -3.40 15.98
C PHE A 75 13.56 -2.05 16.39
N THR A 76 13.97 -1.90 17.64
CA THR A 76 14.64 -0.69 18.10
C THR A 76 16.03 -0.56 17.46
N VAL A 77 16.80 -1.65 17.43
CA VAL A 77 18.11 -1.67 16.76
C VAL A 77 17.96 -1.39 15.27
N GLU A 78 16.96 -1.99 14.62
CA GLU A 78 16.62 -1.74 13.22
C GLU A 78 16.26 -0.27 12.97
N TYR A 79 15.38 0.32 13.79
CA TYR A 79 15.01 1.74 13.70
C TYR A 79 16.22 2.68 13.86
N LEU A 80 17.07 2.42 14.86
CA LEU A 80 18.27 3.22 15.10
C LEU A 80 19.32 3.04 13.99
N ALA A 81 19.46 1.83 13.44
CA ALA A 81 20.35 1.57 12.33
C ALA A 81 19.90 2.32 11.06
N ARG A 82 18.60 2.37 10.79
CA ARG A 82 18.05 3.19 9.69
C ARG A 82 18.23 4.67 9.94
N LEU A 83 17.94 5.16 11.14
CA LEU A 83 18.19 6.54 11.51
C LEU A 83 19.67 6.90 11.32
N TRP A 84 20.59 6.01 11.70
CA TRP A 84 22.03 6.21 11.50
C TRP A 84 22.42 6.27 10.02
N ALA A 85 21.86 5.37 9.21
CA ALA A 85 22.20 5.17 7.80
C ALA A 85 21.46 6.08 6.81
N CYS A 86 20.31 6.68 7.19
CA CYS A 86 19.48 7.52 6.31
C CYS A 86 20.22 8.73 5.72
N VAL A 87 21.30 9.12 6.39
CA VAL A 87 22.23 10.15 5.97
C VAL A 87 22.84 9.86 4.59
N ASP A 88 23.11 8.60 4.24
CA ASP A 88 23.71 8.23 2.96
C ASP A 88 22.66 7.98 1.85
N ALA A 89 21.42 8.41 2.06
CA ALA A 89 20.33 8.24 1.09
C ALA A 89 20.52 9.07 -0.18
N HIS A 90 21.09 10.27 -0.05
CA HIS A 90 21.33 11.21 -1.13
C HIS A 90 22.83 11.35 -1.42
N PRO A 91 23.23 11.58 -2.70
CA PRO A 91 24.61 11.86 -3.05
C PRO A 91 25.15 13.04 -2.21
N PRO A 92 26.44 13.07 -1.86
CA PRO A 92 27.03 14.14 -1.05
C PRO A 92 26.80 15.55 -1.62
N GLU A 93 26.62 15.65 -2.94
CA GLU A 93 26.44 16.89 -3.70
C GLU A 93 25.04 17.51 -3.53
N GLU A 94 24.02 16.70 -3.24
CA GLU A 94 22.62 17.13 -3.09
C GLU A 94 22.18 17.20 -1.62
N ARG A 95 23.07 16.81 -0.71
CA ARG A 95 22.74 16.53 0.68
C ARG A 95 22.78 17.79 1.55
N GLY A 96 21.78 17.93 2.42
CA GLY A 96 21.78 18.95 3.47
C GLY A 96 22.74 18.62 4.62
N THR A 97 22.53 19.25 5.78
CA THR A 97 23.25 18.86 7.01
C THR A 97 22.79 17.49 7.51
N ASP A 98 23.69 16.76 8.20
CA ASP A 98 23.38 15.46 8.81
C ASP A 98 22.11 15.47 9.68
N LEU A 99 21.90 16.55 10.43
CA LEU A 99 20.72 16.71 11.27
C LEU A 99 19.44 16.90 10.45
N LYS A 100 19.51 17.64 9.34
CA LYS A 100 18.35 17.88 8.47
C LYS A 100 17.88 16.60 7.81
N GLU A 101 18.80 15.79 7.29
CA GLU A 101 18.47 14.48 6.70
C GLU A 101 17.81 13.54 7.72
N ARG A 102 18.34 13.49 8.95
CA ARG A 102 17.78 12.68 10.04
C ARG A 102 16.37 13.13 10.43
N LEU A 103 16.16 14.45 10.57
CA LEU A 103 14.84 15.01 10.90
C LEU A 103 13.82 14.75 9.80
N ASN A 104 14.21 14.96 8.53
CA ASN A 104 13.38 14.66 7.38
C ASN A 104 13.00 13.17 7.35
N TRP A 105 13.95 12.28 7.67
CA TRP A 105 13.68 10.85 7.73
C TRP A 105 12.74 10.46 8.87
N ILE A 106 12.93 10.98 10.10
CA ILE A 106 12.05 10.67 11.25
C ILE A 106 10.60 11.08 10.97
N LEU A 107 10.40 12.19 10.25
CA LEU A 107 9.07 12.68 9.86
C LEU A 107 8.49 11.97 8.63
N SER A 108 9.24 11.06 8.00
CA SER A 108 8.73 10.26 6.89
C SER A 108 7.66 9.27 7.36
N PRO A 109 6.63 8.97 6.54
CA PRO A 109 5.59 8.01 6.91
C PRO A 109 6.14 6.64 7.32
N ALA A 110 7.20 6.17 6.65
CA ALA A 110 7.79 4.87 6.93
C ALA A 110 8.53 4.83 8.27
N ALA A 111 9.23 5.91 8.65
CA ALA A 111 9.87 6.02 9.97
C ALA A 111 8.83 6.16 11.10
N ILE A 112 7.72 6.87 10.85
CA ILE A 112 6.61 6.95 11.80
C ILE A 112 6.02 5.56 12.06
N ILE A 113 5.81 4.75 11.01
CA ILE A 113 5.34 3.36 11.16
C ILE A 113 6.33 2.53 12.00
N ASP A 114 7.63 2.64 11.72
CA ASP A 114 8.65 1.93 12.48
C ASP A 114 8.67 2.34 13.96
N PHE A 115 8.47 3.64 14.24
CA PHE A 115 8.37 4.17 15.61
C PHE A 115 7.09 3.70 16.31
N VAL A 116 5.94 3.78 15.66
CA VAL A 116 4.64 3.35 16.22
C VAL A 116 4.66 1.85 16.55
N ALA A 117 5.43 1.04 15.82
CA ALA A 117 5.56 -0.39 16.09
C ALA A 117 6.28 -0.71 17.42
N ILE A 118 7.21 0.14 17.84
CA ILE A 118 7.95 -0.01 19.11
C ILE A 118 7.37 0.83 20.25
N ALA A 119 6.60 1.86 19.93
CA ALA A 119 6.05 2.82 20.90
C ALA A 119 5.25 2.17 22.05
N PRO A 120 4.36 1.17 21.85
CA PRO A 120 3.58 0.59 22.94
C PRO A 120 4.42 0.06 24.10
N PHE A 121 5.60 -0.51 23.79
CA PHE A 121 6.53 -0.99 24.79
C PHE A 121 7.09 0.15 25.64
N PHE A 122 7.66 1.17 25.00
CA PHE A 122 8.23 2.31 25.72
C PHE A 122 7.15 3.09 26.48
N LEU A 123 5.97 3.29 25.89
CA LEU A 123 4.85 3.93 26.55
C LEU A 123 4.41 3.17 27.81
N SER A 124 4.45 1.84 27.80
CA SER A 124 4.12 1.03 28.98
C SER A 124 5.10 1.19 30.14
N ILE A 125 6.34 1.60 29.87
CA ILE A 125 7.37 1.89 30.88
C ILE A 125 7.17 3.29 31.46
N PHE A 126 6.86 4.28 30.63
CA PHE A 126 6.77 5.68 31.04
C PHE A 126 5.40 6.08 31.58
N PHE A 127 4.32 5.42 31.17
CA PHE A 127 2.95 5.78 31.55
C PHE A 127 2.25 4.63 32.28
N PHE A 128 1.55 4.96 33.37
CA PHE A 128 0.66 4.04 34.11
C PHE A 128 -0.71 3.87 33.40
N VAL A 129 -0.72 3.77 32.07
CA VAL A 129 -1.94 3.53 31.29
C VAL A 129 -2.31 2.05 31.41
N ASP A 130 -3.61 1.72 31.31
CA ASP A 130 -4.04 0.32 31.29
C ASP A 130 -3.31 -0.46 30.18
N LEU A 131 -2.45 -1.37 30.62
CA LEU A 131 -1.59 -2.20 29.78
C LEU A 131 -2.40 -3.05 28.79
N ARG A 132 -3.70 -3.24 29.02
CA ARG A 132 -4.60 -3.97 28.10
C ARG A 132 -4.81 -3.23 26.79
N PHE A 133 -4.96 -1.90 26.82
CA PHE A 133 -5.14 -1.12 25.59
C PHE A 133 -3.84 -1.03 24.79
N LEU A 134 -2.71 -0.83 25.47
CA LEU A 134 -1.39 -0.81 24.84
C LEU A 134 -1.04 -2.16 24.16
N ARG A 135 -1.58 -3.27 24.67
CA ARG A 135 -1.42 -4.59 24.05
C ARG A 135 -2.04 -4.67 22.66
N VAL A 136 -3.21 -4.08 22.44
CA VAL A 136 -3.82 -4.05 21.10
C VAL A 136 -3.00 -3.18 20.15
N LEU A 137 -2.43 -2.07 20.63
CA LEU A 137 -1.55 -1.22 19.82
C LEU A 137 -0.28 -1.95 19.35
N ARG A 138 0.14 -3.03 20.00
CA ARG A 138 1.25 -3.87 19.49
C ARG A 138 0.95 -4.43 18.11
N LEU A 139 -0.32 -4.67 17.77
CA LEU A 139 -0.73 -5.12 16.43
C LEU A 139 -0.37 -4.10 15.35
N LEU A 140 -0.19 -2.81 15.68
CA LEU A 140 0.25 -1.79 14.72
C LEU A 140 1.62 -2.10 14.11
N ARG A 141 2.43 -2.98 14.70
CA ARG A 141 3.66 -3.49 14.07
C ARG A 141 3.41 -4.20 12.74
N ILE A 142 2.18 -4.68 12.48
CA ILE A 142 1.76 -5.19 11.17
C ILE A 142 1.95 -4.16 10.06
N LEU A 143 1.83 -2.86 10.38
CA LEU A 143 2.00 -1.79 9.41
C LEU A 143 3.43 -1.75 8.85
N LYS A 144 4.43 -2.28 9.57
CA LYS A 144 5.81 -2.42 9.04
C LYS A 144 5.87 -3.29 7.78
N LEU A 145 4.90 -4.19 7.55
CA LEU A 145 4.83 -5.01 6.34
C LEU A 145 4.73 -4.17 5.06
N THR A 146 4.21 -2.93 5.15
CA THR A 146 4.15 -2.01 4.01
C THR A 146 5.53 -1.74 3.41
N ARG A 147 6.60 -1.69 4.23
CA ARG A 147 7.98 -1.49 3.76
C ARG A 147 8.52 -2.67 2.96
N TYR A 148 8.09 -3.88 3.28
CA TYR A 148 8.60 -5.13 2.69
C TYR A 148 7.75 -5.64 1.52
N SER A 149 6.63 -4.98 1.23
CA SER A 149 5.69 -5.37 0.18
C SER A 149 5.48 -4.24 -0.81
N ALA A 150 6.05 -4.39 -2.02
CA ALA A 150 5.83 -3.46 -3.12
C ALA A 150 4.33 -3.30 -3.45
N ALA A 151 3.54 -4.38 -3.33
CA ALA A 151 2.10 -4.34 -3.56
C ALA A 151 1.37 -3.44 -2.55
N LEU A 152 1.76 -3.46 -1.26
CA LEU A 152 1.16 -2.59 -0.26
C LEU A 152 1.54 -1.12 -0.47
N THR A 153 2.78 -0.84 -0.84
CA THR A 153 3.23 0.52 -1.18
C THR A 153 2.47 1.07 -2.39
N MET A 154 2.34 0.27 -3.45
CA MET A 154 1.56 0.62 -4.64
C MET A 154 0.09 0.92 -4.30
N LEU A 155 -0.55 0.11 -3.45
CA LEU A 155 -1.90 0.39 -2.99
C LEU A 155 -1.99 1.73 -2.23
N LEU A 156 -1.04 2.00 -1.32
CA LEU A 156 -0.99 3.27 -0.58
C LEU A 156 -0.78 4.47 -1.50
N ASP A 157 0.02 4.33 -2.56
CA ASP A 157 0.23 5.38 -3.54
C ASP A 157 -1.05 5.64 -4.34
N VAL A 158 -1.76 4.60 -4.77
CA VAL A 158 -3.09 4.73 -5.39
C VAL A 158 -4.07 5.44 -4.46
N PHE A 159 -4.09 5.12 -3.17
CA PHE A 159 -4.92 5.81 -2.18
C PHE A 159 -4.58 7.31 -2.08
N ARG A 160 -3.29 7.66 -2.09
CA ARG A 160 -2.84 9.06 -2.04
C ARG A 160 -3.22 9.82 -3.30
N GLU A 161 -2.97 9.23 -4.47
CA GLU A 161 -3.30 9.82 -5.77
C GLU A 161 -4.81 10.01 -5.95
N ARG A 162 -5.62 9.09 -5.41
CA ARG A 162 -7.08 9.10 -5.50
C ARG A 162 -7.77 9.62 -4.23
N ALA A 163 -7.04 10.25 -3.31
CA ALA A 163 -7.57 10.65 -2.00
C ALA A 163 -8.81 11.55 -2.12
N ASN A 164 -8.83 12.47 -3.08
CA ASN A 164 -9.98 13.35 -3.32
C ASN A 164 -11.28 12.57 -3.64
N ALA A 165 -11.18 11.48 -4.40
CA ALA A 165 -12.33 10.64 -4.73
C ALA A 165 -12.82 9.86 -3.50
N PHE A 166 -11.90 9.37 -2.67
CA PHE A 166 -12.24 8.75 -1.38
C PHE A 166 -12.91 9.74 -0.42
N TYR A 167 -12.38 10.96 -0.31
CA TYR A 167 -12.98 12.00 0.54
C TYR A 167 -14.38 12.36 0.07
N ALA A 168 -14.58 12.54 -1.24
CA ALA A 168 -15.91 12.79 -1.80
C ALA A 168 -16.88 11.63 -1.53
N GLY A 169 -16.44 10.38 -1.75
CA GLY A 169 -17.25 9.19 -1.46
C GLY A 169 -17.61 9.07 0.03
N PHE A 170 -16.63 9.23 0.92
CA PHE A 170 -16.88 9.20 2.36
C PHE A 170 -17.82 10.32 2.82
N PHE A 171 -17.68 11.52 2.25
CA PHE A 171 -18.58 12.63 2.54
C PHE A 171 -20.02 12.32 2.10
N ILE A 172 -20.21 11.76 0.90
CA ILE A 172 -21.54 11.34 0.42
C ILE A 172 -22.11 10.24 1.33
N LEU A 173 -21.32 9.24 1.73
CA LEU A 173 -21.73 8.20 2.67
C LEU A 173 -22.20 8.79 4.00
N LEU A 174 -21.47 9.76 4.55
CA LEU A 174 -21.85 10.42 5.81
C LEU A 174 -23.18 11.15 5.69
N VAL A 175 -23.41 11.88 4.59
CA VAL A 175 -24.68 12.56 4.32
C VAL A 175 -25.83 11.53 4.21
N LEU A 176 -25.61 10.45 3.45
CA LEU A 176 -26.60 9.38 3.29
C LEU A 176 -26.89 8.67 4.62
N LEU A 177 -25.88 8.46 5.46
CA LEU A 177 -26.05 7.88 6.78
C LEU A 177 -26.99 8.73 7.63
N VAL A 178 -26.78 10.05 7.68
CA VAL A 178 -27.66 10.95 8.44
C VAL A 178 -29.08 10.94 7.91
N ILE A 179 -29.26 10.98 6.58
CA ILE A 179 -30.58 10.94 5.94
C ILE A 179 -31.29 9.61 6.20
N ALA A 180 -30.61 8.48 5.98
CA ALA A 180 -31.15 7.14 6.19
C ALA A 180 -31.54 6.91 7.65
N SER A 181 -30.68 7.30 8.59
CA SER A 181 -30.94 7.17 10.03
C SER A 181 -32.14 8.02 10.47
N SER A 182 -32.21 9.27 9.99
CA SER A 182 -33.31 10.19 10.33
C SER A 182 -34.64 9.75 9.73
N GLY A 183 -34.62 9.26 8.48
CA GLY A 183 -35.80 8.72 7.81
C GLY A 183 -36.31 7.45 8.47
N ALA A 184 -35.41 6.52 8.80
CA ALA A 184 -35.76 5.29 9.52
C ALA A 184 -36.33 5.58 10.91
N TYR A 185 -35.73 6.51 11.66
CA TYR A 185 -36.29 6.99 12.91
C TYR A 185 -37.72 7.52 12.72
N LEU A 186 -37.96 8.37 11.71
CA LEU A 186 -39.28 8.98 11.50
C LEU A 186 -40.37 7.94 11.22
N VAL A 187 -40.06 6.88 10.46
CA VAL A 187 -41.04 5.89 10.03
C VAL A 187 -41.17 4.69 10.97
N GLU A 188 -40.11 4.32 11.70
CA GLU A 188 -40.09 3.13 12.56
C GLU A 188 -40.17 3.43 14.06
N HIS A 189 -39.86 4.63 14.53
CA HIS A 189 -39.71 4.90 15.98
C HIS A 189 -40.95 4.49 16.81
N LYS A 190 -42.15 4.73 16.30
CA LYS A 190 -43.40 4.36 16.99
C LYS A 190 -43.63 2.86 17.06
N ALA A 191 -43.22 2.12 16.03
CA ALA A 191 -43.41 0.67 15.93
C ALA A 191 -42.29 -0.09 16.67
N GLN A 192 -41.07 0.46 16.65
CA GLN A 192 -39.86 -0.17 17.16
C GLN A 192 -39.00 0.83 17.97
N PRO A 193 -39.49 1.30 19.13
CA PRO A 193 -38.79 2.32 19.92
C PRO A 193 -37.46 1.83 20.53
N GLN A 194 -37.27 0.51 20.67
CA GLN A 194 -36.01 -0.05 21.17
C GLN A 194 -34.89 0.03 20.12
N ALA A 195 -35.20 -0.26 18.86
CA ALA A 195 -34.21 -0.28 17.77
C ALA A 195 -34.06 1.09 17.07
N PHE A 196 -35.16 1.82 16.92
CA PHE A 196 -35.21 3.14 16.28
C PHE A 196 -35.56 4.24 17.30
N GLY A 197 -35.09 4.10 18.54
CA GLY A 197 -35.39 5.01 19.66
C GLY A 197 -34.81 6.42 19.50
N SER A 198 -33.74 6.56 18.73
CA SER A 198 -33.09 7.84 18.42
C SER A 198 -32.35 7.74 17.08
N ILE A 199 -31.99 8.88 16.49
CA ILE A 199 -31.23 8.91 15.23
C ILE A 199 -29.90 8.13 15.35
N PRO A 200 -29.10 8.24 16.44
CA PRO A 200 -27.89 7.42 16.60
C PRO A 200 -28.17 5.91 16.68
N HIS A 201 -29.28 5.49 17.29
CA HIS A 201 -29.65 4.07 17.31
C HIS A 201 -30.04 3.58 15.92
N ALA A 202 -30.84 4.36 15.19
CA ALA A 202 -31.18 4.08 13.79
C ALA A 202 -29.95 4.08 12.86
N MET A 203 -28.87 4.76 13.26
CA MET A 203 -27.62 4.81 12.49
C MET A 203 -26.90 3.47 12.43
N TRP A 204 -27.04 2.61 13.43
CA TRP A 204 -26.54 1.24 13.35
C TRP A 204 -27.16 0.47 12.17
N TRP A 205 -28.48 0.54 12.05
CA TRP A 205 -29.21 -0.02 10.90
C TRP A 205 -28.71 0.61 9.60
N ALA A 206 -28.66 1.95 9.51
CA ALA A 206 -28.22 2.65 8.30
C ALA A 206 -26.79 2.29 7.87
N VAL A 207 -25.85 2.17 8.82
CA VAL A 207 -24.47 1.70 8.56
C VAL A 207 -24.51 0.29 8.00
N SER A 208 -25.19 -0.65 8.66
CA SER A 208 -25.24 -2.04 8.22
C SER A 208 -25.88 -2.20 6.83
N THR A 209 -26.88 -1.39 6.50
CA THR A 209 -27.58 -1.43 5.22
C THR A 209 -26.81 -0.73 4.11
N LEU A 210 -26.29 0.49 4.33
CA LEU A 210 -25.53 1.24 3.32
C LEU A 210 -24.18 0.59 2.99
N THR A 211 -23.60 -0.16 3.94
CA THR A 211 -22.38 -0.95 3.70
C THR A 211 -22.65 -2.35 3.16
N THR A 212 -23.92 -2.69 2.90
CA THR A 212 -24.37 -3.99 2.38
C THR A 212 -24.04 -5.19 3.29
N VAL A 213 -23.70 -4.97 4.56
CA VAL A 213 -23.46 -6.04 5.55
C VAL A 213 -24.78 -6.71 5.94
N GLY A 214 -25.78 -5.91 6.31
CA GLY A 214 -27.14 -6.37 6.56
C GLY A 214 -27.26 -7.51 7.56
N TYR A 215 -26.77 -7.34 8.80
CA TYR A 215 -26.83 -8.37 9.85
C TYR A 215 -28.25 -8.92 10.11
N GLY A 216 -29.28 -8.11 9.86
CA GLY A 216 -30.69 -8.51 10.03
C GLY A 216 -31.18 -8.49 11.49
N ASP A 217 -30.34 -8.02 12.42
CA ASP A 217 -30.67 -7.81 13.83
C ASP A 217 -31.68 -6.67 14.04
N VAL A 218 -31.62 -5.65 13.20
CA VAL A 218 -32.58 -4.54 13.15
C VAL A 218 -33.06 -4.36 11.72
N THR A 219 -34.38 -4.33 11.49
CA THR A 219 -34.98 -4.06 10.18
C THR A 219 -36.28 -3.26 10.31
N PRO A 220 -36.63 -2.42 9.32
CA PRO A 220 -37.92 -1.73 9.31
C PRO A 220 -39.08 -2.73 9.18
N ILE A 221 -40.10 -2.61 10.01
CA ILE A 221 -41.29 -3.50 10.00
C ILE A 221 -42.54 -2.81 9.48
N THR A 222 -42.56 -1.47 9.42
CA THR A 222 -43.70 -0.73 8.88
C THR A 222 -43.69 -0.77 7.35
N PRO A 223 -44.85 -0.75 6.67
CA PRO A 223 -44.89 -0.71 5.20
C PRO A 223 -44.11 0.46 4.62
N LEU A 224 -44.22 1.64 5.25
CA LEU A 224 -43.49 2.85 4.82
C LEU A 224 -41.98 2.69 5.05
N GLY A 225 -41.58 2.13 6.18
CA GLY A 225 -40.19 1.84 6.49
C GLY A 225 -39.57 0.79 5.58
N GLN A 226 -40.33 -0.21 5.15
CA GLN A 226 -39.88 -1.21 4.16
C GLN A 226 -39.64 -0.57 2.79
N ILE A 227 -40.57 0.28 2.33
CA ILE A 227 -40.39 1.03 1.06
C ILE A 227 -39.16 1.94 1.16
N PHE A 228 -39.02 2.69 2.26
CA PHE A 228 -37.86 3.54 2.50
C PHE A 228 -36.55 2.73 2.56
N GLY A 229 -36.55 1.62 3.31
CA GLY A 229 -35.41 0.72 3.43
C GLY A 229 -34.99 0.09 2.09
N ALA A 230 -35.95 -0.22 1.21
CA ALA A 230 -35.65 -0.68 -0.14
C ALA A 230 -34.88 0.37 -0.95
N PHE A 231 -35.29 1.65 -0.90
CA PHE A 231 -34.54 2.74 -1.53
C PHE A 231 -33.13 2.90 -0.93
N VAL A 232 -33.01 2.88 0.39
CA VAL A 232 -31.71 2.98 1.09
C VAL A 232 -30.79 1.82 0.68
N THR A 233 -31.34 0.61 0.54
CA THR A 233 -30.57 -0.58 0.13
C THR A 233 -30.02 -0.44 -1.29
N ILE A 234 -30.83 0.04 -2.25
CA ILE A 234 -30.38 0.28 -3.63
C ILE A 234 -29.25 1.31 -3.67
N ILE A 235 -29.39 2.41 -2.92
CA ILE A 235 -28.33 3.43 -2.79
C ILE A 235 -27.07 2.84 -2.14
N GLY A 236 -27.23 2.00 -1.12
CA GLY A 236 -26.15 1.31 -0.42
C GLY A 236 -25.28 0.47 -1.34
N ILE A 237 -25.88 -0.29 -2.26
CA ILE A 237 -25.14 -1.08 -3.27
C ILE A 237 -24.21 -0.17 -4.09
N GLY A 238 -24.71 0.98 -4.55
CA GLY A 238 -23.91 1.94 -5.29
C GLY A 238 -22.76 2.50 -4.45
N MET A 239 -23.03 2.84 -3.19
CA MET A 239 -22.03 3.40 -2.28
C MET A 239 -20.93 2.39 -1.92
N ALA A 240 -21.28 1.13 -1.68
CA ALA A 240 -20.34 0.06 -1.38
C ALA A 240 -19.39 -0.25 -2.55
N ALA A 241 -19.84 -0.06 -3.80
CA ALA A 241 -19.03 -0.28 -4.99
C ALA A 241 -17.96 0.81 -5.23
N LEU A 242 -18.14 2.02 -4.70
CA LEU A 242 -17.28 3.17 -5.00
C LEU A 242 -15.81 2.96 -4.58
N PRO A 243 -15.49 2.58 -3.33
CA PRO A 243 -14.10 2.37 -2.91
C PRO A 243 -13.38 1.31 -3.76
N ALA A 244 -14.07 0.20 -4.06
CA ALA A 244 -13.54 -0.87 -4.88
C ALA A 244 -13.28 -0.39 -6.33
N GLY A 245 -14.21 0.36 -6.92
CA GLY A 245 -14.05 0.91 -8.28
C GLY A 245 -12.91 1.93 -8.38
N ILE A 246 -12.75 2.79 -7.37
CA ILE A 246 -11.66 3.77 -7.32
C ILE A 246 -10.31 3.06 -7.20
N LEU A 247 -10.20 2.03 -6.34
CA LEU A 247 -8.97 1.24 -6.22
C LEU A 247 -8.65 0.47 -7.49
N ALA A 248 -9.64 -0.20 -8.09
CA ALA A 248 -9.44 -1.00 -9.29
C ALA A 248 -8.97 -0.14 -10.47
N SER A 249 -9.61 1.02 -10.67
CA SER A 249 -9.20 1.97 -11.72
C SER A 249 -7.82 2.57 -11.44
N GLY A 250 -7.53 2.96 -10.18
CA GLY A 250 -6.21 3.48 -9.81
C GLY A 250 -5.09 2.46 -10.00
N LEU A 251 -5.32 1.20 -9.63
CA LEU A 251 -4.35 0.12 -9.85
C LEU A 251 -4.14 -0.14 -11.35
N ALA A 252 -5.22 -0.18 -12.13
CA ALA A 252 -5.16 -0.36 -13.57
C ALA A 252 -4.38 0.79 -14.24
N ASP A 253 -4.61 2.03 -13.83
CA ASP A 253 -3.89 3.20 -14.34
C ASP A 253 -2.40 3.12 -14.01
N HIS A 254 -2.05 2.77 -12.78
CA HIS A 254 -0.64 2.64 -12.37
C HIS A 254 0.07 1.53 -13.16
N LEU A 255 -0.57 0.36 -13.34
CA LEU A 255 -0.04 -0.71 -14.20
C LEU A 255 0.12 -0.25 -15.66
N ASN A 256 -0.84 0.49 -16.20
CA ASN A 256 -0.75 1.04 -17.55
C ASN A 256 0.39 2.04 -17.69
N GLN A 257 0.63 2.90 -16.69
CA GLN A 257 1.76 3.82 -16.68
C GLN A 257 3.10 3.07 -16.68
N MET A 258 3.23 2.01 -15.88
CA MET A 258 4.44 1.17 -15.85
C MET A 258 4.70 0.50 -17.21
N ARG A 259 3.66 -0.02 -17.86
CA ARG A 259 3.76 -0.59 -19.22
C ARG A 259 4.14 0.46 -20.25
N GLN A 260 3.57 1.68 -20.17
CA GLN A 260 3.92 2.78 -21.08
C GLN A 260 5.36 3.26 -20.88
N ALA A 261 5.83 3.35 -19.64
CA ALA A 261 7.22 3.69 -19.33
C ALA A 261 8.17 2.65 -19.93
N PHE A 262 7.92 1.36 -19.70
CA PHE A 262 8.73 0.29 -20.30
C PHE A 262 8.69 0.31 -21.82
N ARG A 263 7.51 0.55 -22.42
CA ARG A 263 7.35 0.70 -23.87
C ARG A 263 8.21 1.84 -24.41
N LYS A 264 8.24 2.98 -23.72
CA LYS A 264 9.06 4.13 -24.11
C LYS A 264 10.55 3.79 -24.06
N ASP A 265 11.01 3.22 -22.94
CA ASP A 265 12.40 2.80 -22.76
C ASP A 265 12.81 1.77 -23.85
N TYR A 266 11.90 0.87 -24.21
CA TYR A 266 12.11 -0.11 -25.28
C TYR A 266 12.14 0.54 -26.68
N MET A 267 11.29 1.54 -26.94
CA MET A 267 11.31 2.29 -28.22
C MET A 267 12.61 3.08 -28.39
N GLU A 268 13.11 3.69 -27.32
CA GLU A 268 14.40 4.39 -27.30
C GLU A 268 15.56 3.42 -27.57
N ALA A 269 15.60 2.27 -26.88
CA ALA A 269 16.61 1.24 -27.15
C ALA A 269 16.54 0.65 -28.56
N LEU A 270 15.34 0.62 -29.17
CA LEU A 270 15.19 0.13 -30.53
C LEU A 270 15.50 1.22 -31.57
N GLU A 271 15.81 2.47 -31.24
CA GLU A 271 15.84 3.61 -32.17
C GLU A 271 16.73 3.37 -33.40
N ASP A 272 17.94 2.83 -33.22
CA ASP A 272 18.90 2.49 -34.28
C ASP A 272 18.53 1.20 -35.06
N GLY A 273 17.56 0.43 -34.55
CA GLY A 273 17.06 -0.81 -35.12
C GLY A 273 17.73 -2.10 -34.62
N ILE A 274 18.72 -2.02 -33.72
CA ILE A 274 19.43 -3.18 -33.18
C ILE A 274 19.58 -3.00 -31.67
N ILE A 275 19.02 -3.92 -30.89
CA ILE A 275 19.21 -3.90 -29.42
C ILE A 275 20.51 -4.63 -29.09
N ASP A 276 21.46 -3.95 -28.48
CA ASP A 276 22.73 -4.53 -28.07
C ASP A 276 22.66 -5.28 -26.72
N ALA A 277 23.77 -5.90 -26.31
CA ALA A 277 23.82 -6.67 -25.07
C ALA A 277 23.71 -5.79 -23.81
N ASP A 278 24.21 -4.56 -23.87
CA ASP A 278 24.14 -3.61 -22.75
C ASP A 278 22.71 -3.04 -22.62
N GLU A 279 22.04 -2.76 -23.72
CA GLU A 279 20.63 -2.34 -23.77
C GLU A 279 19.68 -3.45 -23.32
N THR A 280 19.93 -4.70 -23.75
CA THR A 280 19.15 -5.85 -23.28
C THR A 280 19.26 -5.99 -21.76
N ALA A 281 20.45 -5.80 -21.19
CA ALA A 281 20.66 -5.82 -19.75
C ALA A 281 19.96 -4.64 -19.07
N ALA A 282 19.99 -3.44 -19.65
CA ALA A 282 19.32 -2.25 -19.14
C ALA A 282 17.78 -2.42 -19.12
N LEU A 283 17.20 -2.95 -20.20
CA LEU A 283 15.77 -3.25 -20.29
C LEU A 283 15.35 -4.31 -19.27
N GLU A 284 16.15 -5.34 -19.03
CA GLU A 284 15.85 -6.36 -18.03
C GLU A 284 15.92 -5.81 -16.59
N ILE A 285 16.84 -4.88 -16.31
CA ILE A 285 16.86 -4.14 -15.04
C ILE A 285 15.60 -3.31 -14.91
N ARG A 286 15.26 -2.55 -15.95
CA ARG A 286 14.09 -1.66 -15.97
C ARG A 286 12.78 -2.42 -15.80
N ARG A 287 12.64 -3.58 -16.44
CA ARG A 287 11.52 -4.50 -16.26
C ARG A 287 11.36 -4.92 -14.80
N LYS A 288 12.47 -5.27 -14.12
CA LYS A 288 12.46 -5.66 -12.70
C LYS A 288 12.13 -4.48 -11.78
N GLU A 289 12.65 -3.29 -12.06
CA GLU A 289 12.31 -2.06 -11.33
C GLU A 289 10.83 -1.74 -11.44
N LEU A 290 10.27 -1.88 -12.64
CA LEU A 290 8.84 -1.75 -12.93
C LEU A 290 8.05 -3.01 -12.55
N GLY A 291 8.62 -4.02 -11.90
CA GLY A 291 7.88 -5.22 -11.46
C GLY A 291 7.07 -5.94 -12.55
N LEU A 292 7.34 -5.71 -13.84
CA LEU A 292 6.60 -6.31 -14.95
C LEU A 292 6.95 -7.79 -15.07
N SER A 293 5.97 -8.64 -15.33
CA SER A 293 6.26 -10.06 -15.62
C SER A 293 7.02 -10.20 -16.94
N VAL A 294 7.74 -11.32 -17.10
CA VAL A 294 8.45 -11.63 -18.37
C VAL A 294 7.46 -11.65 -19.53
N LYS A 295 6.25 -12.16 -19.31
CA LYS A 295 5.19 -12.23 -20.31
C LYS A 295 4.73 -10.83 -20.76
N GLU A 296 4.47 -9.93 -19.81
CA GLU A 296 4.06 -8.55 -20.13
C GLU A 296 5.16 -7.79 -20.89
N ALA A 297 6.42 -7.99 -20.52
CA ALA A 297 7.54 -7.39 -21.23
C ALA A 297 7.65 -7.92 -22.68
N SER A 298 7.49 -9.23 -22.88
CA SER A 298 7.49 -9.81 -24.23
C SER A 298 6.34 -9.33 -25.11
N GLU A 299 5.15 -9.14 -24.53
CA GLU A 299 4.00 -8.58 -25.25
C GLU A 299 4.27 -7.12 -25.70
N ILE A 300 4.90 -6.31 -24.83
CA ILE A 300 5.29 -4.94 -25.18
C ILE A 300 6.38 -4.93 -26.26
N GLU A 301 7.38 -5.81 -26.16
CA GLU A 301 8.42 -5.97 -27.17
C GLU A 301 7.82 -6.28 -28.55
N GLU A 302 6.92 -7.26 -28.62
CA GLU A 302 6.27 -7.68 -29.86
C GLU A 302 5.49 -6.50 -30.49
N LEU A 303 4.68 -5.80 -29.69
CA LEU A 303 3.92 -4.64 -30.13
C LEU A 303 4.82 -3.51 -30.67
N VAL A 304 5.94 -3.22 -30.01
CA VAL A 304 6.87 -2.17 -30.47
C VAL A 304 7.56 -2.58 -31.78
N ARG A 305 7.99 -3.84 -31.90
CA ARG A 305 8.62 -4.35 -33.12
C ARG A 305 7.66 -4.34 -34.29
N GLU A 306 6.39 -4.72 -34.10
CA GLU A 306 5.35 -4.63 -35.12
C GLU A 306 5.12 -3.19 -35.58
N HIS A 307 5.00 -2.25 -34.63
CA HIS A 307 4.82 -0.83 -34.96
C HIS A 307 5.99 -0.29 -35.80
N LYS A 308 7.24 -0.61 -35.42
CA LYS A 308 8.42 -0.18 -36.17
C LYS A 308 8.53 -0.84 -37.56
N ARG A 309 8.05 -2.07 -37.72
CA ARG A 309 7.93 -2.72 -39.04
C ARG A 309 6.92 -1.98 -39.91
N GLN A 310 5.75 -1.64 -39.36
CA GLN A 310 4.73 -0.88 -40.09
C GLN A 310 5.23 0.51 -40.51
N GLU A 311 5.95 1.23 -39.64
CA GLU A 311 6.58 2.51 -40.01
C GLU A 311 7.57 2.37 -41.18
N LYS A 312 8.37 1.30 -41.22
CA LYS A 312 9.27 1.03 -42.37
C LYS A 312 8.52 0.72 -43.67
N CYS A 313 7.32 0.14 -43.60
CA CYS A 313 6.50 -0.19 -44.78
C CYS A 313 5.72 1.02 -45.34
N VAL A 314 5.63 2.13 -44.60
CA VAL A 314 5.03 3.38 -45.09
C VAL A 314 6.10 4.19 -45.82
N THR A 315 6.15 4.06 -47.14
CA THR A 315 7.01 4.89 -47.98
C THR A 315 6.20 6.07 -48.53
N HIS A 316 6.82 7.25 -48.69
CA HIS A 316 6.11 8.41 -49.26
C HIS A 316 6.24 8.39 -50.78
N CYS A 317 5.13 8.61 -51.49
CA CYS A 317 5.13 8.66 -52.94
C CYS A 317 6.05 9.80 -53.42
N PRO A 318 7.09 9.52 -54.23
CA PRO A 318 8.06 10.53 -54.67
C PRO A 318 7.45 11.62 -55.57
N HIS A 319 6.24 11.39 -56.11
CA HIS A 319 5.56 12.33 -56.99
C HIS A 319 4.56 13.24 -56.26
N CYS A 320 3.95 12.81 -55.15
CA CYS A 320 2.89 13.59 -54.50
C CYS A 320 3.04 13.71 -52.97
N GLY A 321 4.05 13.07 -52.37
CA GLY A 321 4.33 13.12 -50.94
C GLY A 321 3.27 12.43 -50.06
N LYS A 322 2.30 11.72 -50.62
CA LYS A 322 1.30 10.97 -49.85
C LYS A 322 1.89 9.65 -49.36
N PRO A 323 1.54 9.18 -48.14
CA PRO A 323 1.97 7.89 -47.64
C PRO A 323 1.43 6.76 -48.52
N VAL A 324 2.29 5.81 -48.87
CA VAL A 324 1.99 4.58 -49.61
C VAL A 324 2.36 3.42 -48.69
N THR A 325 1.36 2.67 -48.25
CA THR A 325 1.57 1.39 -47.59
C THR A 325 1.99 0.37 -48.63
N ILE A 326 3.20 -0.19 -48.49
CA ILE A 326 3.63 -1.35 -49.27
C ILE A 326 3.04 -2.57 -48.56
N ASP A 327 1.92 -3.09 -49.06
CA ASP A 327 1.46 -4.43 -48.69
C ASP A 327 2.42 -5.43 -49.34
N GLU A 328 3.02 -6.32 -48.53
CA GLU A 328 3.94 -7.38 -49.01
C GLU A 328 3.29 -8.33 -50.02
#